data_AF-A0A0N0V1C8-F1
#
_entry.id   AF-A0A0N0V1C8-F1
#
_cell.length_a   1.000
_cell.length_b   1.000
_cell.length_c   1.000
_cell.angle_alpha   90.00
_cell.angle_beta   90.00
_cell.angle_gamma   90.00
#
_symmetry.space_group_name_H-M   'P 1'
#
loop_
_entity.id
_entity.type
_entity.pdbx_description
1 polymer ?
#
loop_
_entity_poly.entity_id
_entity_poly.type
_entity_poly.pdbx_seq_one_letter_code
_entity_poly.pdbx_strand_id
1 'polypeptide(L)'
;ALQLDPGFHDARKEQIALAQVWLRNIWVVKGEITFSKLVNKMLQTLYIGAAISEGIESANISAHIGWAYYLKYREANANKEQVESHFKRAIQTDCNNGYAHAMFGFWKGYNGKQIEDVKKHFKIALLNKETKNYTRTLQLSTFLSKKTDGYEKELFKIVNEMCEHQEKILPRYQYEILNIYERNVYDNERIMEIINYLTPKAHFSCLTCLTNDKQQQKHKKQKHQLIKGILFEKMGELEKALNFYQSLQKEIYPHTGRLSKTIIKAIERIHDKQRNKLPGL
;
A
#
# COMPACT_ATOMS: atom_id res chain seq x y z
N ALA A 1 33.47 -21.93 6.90
CA ALA A 1 33.18 -22.27 5.49
C ALA A 1 33.97 -21.40 4.52
N LEU A 2 33.58 -20.15 4.22
CA LEU A 2 34.30 -19.31 3.23
C LEU A 2 35.71 -18.82 3.64
N GLN A 3 36.01 -18.77 4.94
CA GLN A 3 37.38 -18.57 5.44
C GLN A 3 38.26 -19.83 5.29
N LEU A 4 37.65 -20.99 5.06
CA LEU A 4 38.33 -22.29 4.96
C LEU A 4 38.39 -22.78 3.50
N ASP A 5 37.39 -22.43 2.70
CA ASP A 5 37.37 -22.59 1.24
C ASP A 5 36.61 -21.40 0.61
N PRO A 6 37.32 -20.39 0.09
CA PRO A 6 36.71 -19.27 -0.60
C PRO A 6 35.90 -19.70 -1.83
N GLY A 7 36.21 -20.84 -2.46
CA GLY A 7 35.57 -21.36 -3.66
C GLY A 7 34.25 -22.11 -3.43
N PHE A 8 33.82 -22.26 -2.18
CA PHE A 8 32.62 -23.03 -1.86
C PHE A 8 31.34 -22.37 -2.40
N HIS A 9 30.89 -22.85 -3.56
CA HIS A 9 29.80 -22.26 -4.36
C HIS A 9 28.50 -22.10 -3.57
N ASP A 10 28.13 -23.10 -2.76
CA ASP A 10 26.89 -23.09 -1.99
C ASP A 10 26.90 -21.99 -0.92
N ALA A 11 28.02 -21.82 -0.22
CA ALA A 11 28.15 -20.75 0.78
C ALA A 11 28.08 -19.36 0.14
N ARG A 12 28.60 -19.18 -1.08
CA ARG A 12 28.45 -17.91 -1.82
C ARG A 12 27.01 -17.66 -2.23
N LYS A 13 26.31 -18.68 -2.73
CA LYS A 13 24.90 -18.58 -3.12
C LYS A 13 24.02 -18.19 -1.92
N GLU A 14 24.26 -18.80 -0.77
CA GLU A 14 23.58 -18.44 0.48
C GLU A 14 23.87 -16.99 0.92
N GLN A 15 25.13 -16.53 0.81
CA GLN A 15 25.47 -15.15 1.12
C GLN A 15 24.77 -14.14 0.21
N ILE A 16 24.68 -14.43 -1.09
CA ILE A 16 23.96 -13.59 -2.06
C ILE A 16 22.47 -13.54 -1.70
N ALA A 17 21.85 -14.69 -1.48
CA ALA A 17 20.43 -14.77 -1.09
C ALA A 17 20.15 -14.02 0.22
N LEU A 18 21.04 -14.16 1.21
CA LEU A 18 20.94 -13.45 2.48
C LEU A 18 21.07 -11.94 2.30
N ALA A 19 22.04 -11.47 1.49
CA ALA A 19 22.20 -10.05 1.17
C ALA A 19 20.94 -9.48 0.50
N GLN A 20 20.34 -10.21 -0.44
CA GLN A 20 19.09 -9.82 -1.08
C GLN A 20 17.94 -9.72 -0.06
N VAL A 21 17.79 -10.72 0.82
CA VAL A 21 16.77 -10.71 1.89
C VAL A 21 16.97 -9.52 2.83
N TRP A 22 18.20 -9.26 3.26
CA TRP A 22 18.53 -8.14 4.14
C TRP A 22 18.19 -6.80 3.50
N LEU A 23 18.56 -6.60 2.23
CA LEU A 23 18.23 -5.38 1.49
C LEU A 23 16.72 -5.12 1.39
N ARG A 24 15.89 -6.17 1.30
CA ARG A 24 14.43 -6.02 1.24
C ARG A 24 13.81 -5.65 2.59
N ASN A 25 14.47 -5.99 3.69
CA ASN A 25 13.94 -5.84 5.05
C ASN A 25 14.70 -4.80 5.90
N ILE A 26 15.67 -4.11 5.30
CA ILE A 26 16.52 -3.16 6.02
C ILE A 26 15.72 -1.97 6.56
N TRP A 27 15.96 -1.68 7.83
CA TRP A 27 15.50 -0.51 8.54
C TRP A 27 16.70 0.10 9.27
N VAL A 28 16.72 1.43 9.38
CA VAL A 28 17.77 2.17 10.07
C VAL A 28 17.14 3.03 11.16
N VAL A 29 17.75 3.03 12.34
CA VAL A 29 17.48 4.02 13.39
C VAL A 29 18.23 5.29 13.03
N LYS A 30 17.48 6.39 12.82
CA LYS A 30 18.07 7.68 12.48
C LYS A 30 19.03 8.11 13.60
N GLY A 31 20.29 8.39 13.25
CA GLY A 31 21.32 8.85 14.18
C GLY A 31 22.27 7.77 14.69
N GLU A 32 21.96 6.48 14.51
CA GLU A 32 22.83 5.38 14.96
C GLU A 32 23.61 4.72 13.82
N ILE A 33 22.92 4.43 12.72
CA ILE A 33 23.52 3.74 11.57
C ILE A 33 22.97 4.28 10.26
N THR A 34 23.87 4.42 9.28
CA THR A 34 23.56 4.90 7.94
C THR A 34 23.20 3.76 7.00
N PHE A 35 22.33 4.02 6.02
CA PHE A 35 22.07 3.06 4.94
C PHE A 35 23.37 2.74 4.22
N SER A 36 24.21 3.72 3.93
CA SER A 36 25.48 3.51 3.24
C SER A 36 26.40 2.53 3.98
N LYS A 37 26.50 2.62 5.31
CA LYS A 37 27.35 1.71 6.11
C LYS A 37 26.87 0.25 6.03
N LEU A 38 25.56 0.02 6.06
CA LEU A 38 24.99 -1.33 5.94
C LEU A 38 25.08 -1.85 4.51
N VAL A 39 24.71 -1.01 3.54
CA VAL A 39 24.56 -1.39 2.14
C VAL A 39 25.91 -1.68 1.47
N ASN A 40 26.99 -0.98 1.83
CA ASN A 40 28.30 -1.21 1.21
C ASN A 40 28.79 -2.66 1.36
N LYS A 41 28.51 -3.31 2.50
CA LYS A 41 28.87 -4.73 2.70
C LYS A 41 28.09 -5.65 1.76
N MET A 42 26.79 -5.40 1.61
CA MET A 42 25.91 -6.18 0.74
C MET A 42 26.24 -5.95 -0.74
N LEU A 43 26.57 -4.72 -1.14
CA LEU A 43 26.98 -4.40 -2.51
C LEU A 43 28.20 -5.21 -2.94
N GLN A 44 29.19 -5.40 -2.08
CA GLN A 44 30.38 -6.19 -2.41
C GLN A 44 30.02 -7.64 -2.73
N THR A 45 29.21 -8.28 -1.87
CA THR A 45 28.70 -9.65 -2.11
C THR A 45 27.87 -9.73 -3.40
N LEU A 46 27.00 -8.75 -3.64
CA LEU A 46 26.14 -8.74 -4.82
C LEU A 46 26.91 -8.52 -6.12
N TYR A 47 27.95 -7.66 -6.13
CA TYR A 47 28.79 -7.50 -7.32
C TYR A 47 29.57 -8.76 -7.67
N ILE A 48 30.09 -9.47 -6.66
CA ILE A 48 30.72 -10.79 -6.87
C ILE A 48 29.69 -11.77 -7.46
N GLY A 49 28.48 -11.81 -6.88
CA GLY A 49 27.39 -12.65 -7.39
C GLY A 49 27.01 -12.33 -8.83
N ALA A 50 26.89 -11.04 -9.17
CA ALA A 50 26.54 -10.59 -10.51
C ALA A 50 27.58 -11.00 -11.57
N ALA A 51 28.86 -11.10 -11.17
CA ALA A 51 29.95 -11.49 -12.06
C ALA A 51 29.98 -12.99 -12.38
N ILE A 52 29.39 -13.83 -11.53
CA ILE A 52 29.44 -15.30 -11.64
C ILE A 52 28.07 -15.94 -11.94
N SER A 53 27.00 -15.14 -12.00
CA SER A 53 25.63 -15.60 -12.22
C SER A 53 25.13 -15.19 -13.59
N GLU A 54 24.25 -16.01 -14.18
CA GLU A 54 23.62 -15.75 -15.47
C GLU A 54 22.09 -15.77 -15.37
N GLY A 55 21.41 -15.36 -16.44
CA GLY A 55 19.94 -15.40 -16.56
C GLY A 55 19.20 -14.76 -15.39
N ILE A 56 18.19 -15.48 -14.86
CA ILE A 56 17.28 -15.00 -13.81
C ILE A 56 18.04 -14.61 -12.53
N GLU A 57 19.07 -15.36 -12.15
CA GLU A 57 19.85 -15.07 -10.94
C GLU A 57 20.63 -13.75 -11.10
N SER A 58 21.27 -13.56 -12.24
CA SER A 58 21.96 -12.29 -12.56
C SER A 58 21.01 -11.10 -12.58
N ALA A 59 19.79 -11.28 -13.12
CA ALA A 59 18.74 -10.27 -13.13
C ALA A 59 18.27 -9.91 -11.71
N ASN A 60 18.01 -10.92 -10.87
CA ASN A 60 17.65 -10.73 -9.46
C ASN A 60 18.74 -9.97 -8.70
N ILE A 61 20.00 -10.33 -8.88
CA ILE A 61 21.13 -9.65 -8.24
C ILE A 61 21.22 -8.20 -8.71
N SER A 62 21.13 -7.95 -10.02
CA SER A 62 21.15 -6.60 -10.59
C SER A 62 20.01 -5.73 -10.02
N ALA A 63 18.80 -6.27 -9.89
CA ALA A 63 17.69 -5.56 -9.26
C ALA A 63 18.01 -5.14 -7.81
N HIS A 64 18.60 -6.05 -7.01
CA HIS A 64 18.97 -5.75 -5.64
C HIS A 64 20.15 -4.77 -5.53
N ILE A 65 21.08 -4.77 -6.49
CA ILE A 65 22.12 -3.72 -6.58
C ILE A 65 21.46 -2.36 -6.84
N GLY A 66 20.50 -2.27 -7.77
CA GLY A 66 19.72 -1.04 -7.99
C GLY A 66 19.00 -0.57 -6.73
N TRP A 67 18.39 -1.49 -5.97
CA TRP A 67 17.76 -1.18 -4.69
C TRP A 67 18.74 -0.69 -3.62
N ALA A 68 19.92 -1.30 -3.54
CA ALA A 68 21.00 -0.84 -2.69
C ALA A 68 21.41 0.61 -3.01
N TYR A 69 21.54 0.96 -4.29
CA TYR A 69 21.79 2.36 -4.69
C TYR A 69 20.63 3.28 -4.36
N TYR A 70 19.37 2.82 -4.48
CA TYR A 70 18.21 3.61 -4.03
C TYR A 70 18.31 3.95 -2.53
N LEU A 71 18.66 2.98 -1.69
CA LEU A 71 18.80 3.20 -0.25
C LEU A 71 19.89 4.23 0.07
N LYS A 72 21.03 4.18 -0.66
CA LYS A 72 22.10 5.18 -0.56
C LYS A 72 21.64 6.56 -1.07
N TYR A 73 20.89 6.59 -2.16
CA TYR A 73 20.31 7.83 -2.70
C TYR A 73 19.35 8.48 -1.69
N ARG A 74 18.51 7.70 -1.02
CA ARG A 74 17.57 8.22 -0.01
C ARG A 74 18.26 8.91 1.17
N GLU A 75 19.49 8.51 1.47
CA GLU A 75 20.30 9.08 2.55
C GLU A 75 21.06 10.34 2.14
N ALA A 76 21.72 10.31 0.97
CA ALA A 76 22.70 11.35 0.60
C ALA A 76 22.41 12.01 -0.76
N ASN A 77 21.29 11.72 -1.42
CA ASN A 77 20.94 12.14 -2.78
C ASN A 77 22.02 11.83 -3.84
N ALA A 78 22.84 10.80 -3.60
CA ALA A 78 23.95 10.42 -4.48
C ALA A 78 23.62 9.19 -5.34
N ASN A 79 24.36 9.02 -6.45
CA ASN A 79 24.32 7.84 -7.33
C ASN A 79 22.96 7.54 -7.99
N LYS A 80 22.19 8.59 -8.33
CA LYS A 80 20.88 8.45 -8.98
C LYS A 80 20.93 7.61 -10.26
N GLU A 81 21.95 7.80 -11.07
CA GLU A 81 22.14 7.09 -12.35
C GLU A 81 22.32 5.58 -12.14
N GLN A 82 23.00 5.18 -11.06
CA GLN A 82 23.22 3.77 -10.71
C GLN A 82 21.92 3.07 -10.34
N VAL A 83 20.95 3.78 -9.76
CA VAL A 83 19.64 3.20 -9.44
C VAL A 83 18.96 2.71 -10.71
N GLU A 84 18.87 3.57 -11.72
CA GLU A 84 18.15 3.22 -12.96
C GLU A 84 18.93 2.25 -13.85
N SER A 85 20.25 2.37 -13.92
CA SER A 85 21.07 1.51 -14.79
C SER A 85 20.94 0.04 -14.39
N HIS A 86 20.96 -0.25 -13.09
CA HIS A 86 20.86 -1.62 -12.57
C HIS A 86 19.46 -2.22 -12.72
N PHE A 87 18.40 -1.43 -12.57
CA PHE A 87 17.04 -1.90 -12.87
C PHE A 87 16.85 -2.17 -14.37
N LYS A 88 17.36 -1.29 -15.24
CA LYS A 88 17.32 -1.51 -16.70
C LYS A 88 18.11 -2.75 -17.10
N ARG A 89 19.29 -2.96 -16.53
CA ARG A 89 20.11 -4.16 -16.74
C ARG A 89 19.35 -5.42 -16.33
N ALA A 90 18.73 -5.42 -15.14
CA ALA A 90 17.95 -6.56 -14.67
C ALA A 90 16.81 -6.92 -15.63
N ILE A 91 16.08 -5.92 -16.15
CA ILE A 91 14.98 -6.12 -17.10
C ILE A 91 15.48 -6.55 -18.49
N GLN A 92 16.66 -6.08 -18.91
CA GLN A 92 17.29 -6.53 -20.15
C GLN A 92 17.69 -8.01 -20.07
N THR A 93 18.18 -8.46 -18.91
CA THR A 93 18.54 -9.85 -18.67
C THR A 93 17.31 -10.76 -18.53
N ASP A 94 16.28 -10.30 -17.82
CA ASP A 94 15.00 -11.01 -17.66
C ASP A 94 13.85 -10.00 -17.67
N CYS A 95 13.13 -9.97 -18.79
CA CYS A 95 12.07 -8.98 -19.03
C CYS A 95 10.84 -9.16 -18.13
N ASN A 96 10.73 -10.29 -17.43
CA ASN A 96 9.63 -10.57 -16.50
C ASN A 96 10.12 -10.60 -15.04
N ASN A 97 11.31 -10.06 -14.76
CA ASN A 97 11.90 -10.13 -13.44
C ASN A 97 11.06 -9.39 -12.38
N GLY A 98 10.46 -10.17 -11.46
CA GLY A 98 9.52 -9.65 -10.46
C GLY A 98 10.15 -8.59 -9.53
N TYR A 99 11.38 -8.82 -9.07
CA TYR A 99 12.09 -7.87 -8.21
C TYR A 99 12.44 -6.58 -8.96
N ALA A 100 12.99 -6.69 -10.17
CA ALA A 100 13.36 -5.53 -10.98
C ALA A 100 12.14 -4.63 -11.22
N HIS A 101 11.01 -5.22 -11.65
CA HIS A 101 9.79 -4.47 -11.90
C HIS A 101 9.20 -3.87 -10.61
N ALA A 102 9.16 -4.60 -9.49
CA ALA A 102 8.61 -4.06 -8.24
C ALA A 102 9.43 -2.88 -7.71
N MET A 103 10.76 -3.04 -7.66
CA MET A 103 11.68 -2.02 -7.14
C MET A 103 11.79 -0.82 -8.08
N PHE A 104 11.79 -1.05 -9.40
CA PHE A 104 11.83 0.04 -10.37
C PHE A 104 10.52 0.84 -10.41
N GLY A 105 9.37 0.16 -10.33
CA GLY A 105 8.06 0.81 -10.20
C GLY A 105 8.01 1.71 -8.96
N PHE A 106 8.51 1.22 -7.82
CA PHE A 106 8.64 2.04 -6.61
C PHE A 106 9.53 3.27 -6.85
N TRP A 107 10.72 3.09 -7.44
CA TRP A 107 11.65 4.18 -7.75
C TRP A 107 11.05 5.24 -8.69
N LYS A 108 10.34 4.80 -9.73
CA LYS A 108 9.62 5.68 -10.66
C LYS A 108 8.58 6.51 -9.92
N GLY A 109 7.79 5.87 -9.05
CA GLY A 109 6.80 6.54 -8.22
C GLY A 109 7.41 7.57 -7.28
N TYR A 110 8.51 7.19 -6.61
CA TYR A 110 9.30 8.08 -5.75
C TYR A 110 9.76 9.34 -6.49
N ASN A 111 10.22 9.21 -7.73
CA ASN A 111 10.73 10.34 -8.55
C ASN A 111 9.67 11.16 -9.29
N GLY A 112 8.37 10.96 -9.03
CA GLY A 112 7.37 11.80 -9.71
C GLY A 112 7.08 11.42 -11.15
N LYS A 113 7.40 10.19 -11.57
CA LYS A 113 7.00 9.71 -12.89
C LYS A 113 5.50 9.49 -12.97
N GLN A 114 4.98 9.47 -14.19
CA GLN A 114 3.55 9.33 -14.46
C GLN A 114 3.01 8.03 -13.86
N ILE A 115 1.80 8.09 -13.32
CA ILE A 115 1.17 6.97 -12.61
C ILE A 115 1.05 5.71 -13.48
N GLU A 116 0.78 5.87 -14.78
CA GLU A 116 0.64 4.73 -15.70
C GLU A 116 1.97 4.00 -15.94
N ASP A 117 3.11 4.69 -15.92
CA ASP A 117 4.44 4.06 -16.01
C ASP A 117 4.72 3.22 -14.75
N VAL A 118 4.41 3.79 -13.58
CA VAL A 118 4.54 3.11 -12.28
C VAL A 118 3.67 1.84 -12.24
N LYS A 119 2.41 1.93 -12.71
CA LYS A 119 1.46 0.83 -12.73
C LYS A 119 1.92 -0.32 -13.64
N LYS A 120 2.48 -0.02 -14.82
CA LYS A 120 3.00 -1.05 -15.73
C LYS A 120 4.05 -1.93 -15.05
N HIS A 121 4.97 -1.31 -14.32
CA HIS A 121 5.98 -2.05 -13.56
C HIS A 121 5.35 -2.95 -12.49
N PHE A 122 4.47 -2.44 -11.64
CA PHE A 122 3.81 -3.28 -10.62
C PHE A 122 2.97 -4.40 -11.23
N LYS A 123 2.28 -4.17 -12.35
CA LYS A 123 1.49 -5.19 -13.05
C LYS A 123 2.36 -6.38 -13.47
N ILE A 124 3.55 -6.13 -14.03
CA ILE A 124 4.48 -7.19 -14.43
C ILE A 124 5.01 -7.93 -13.19
N ALA A 125 5.40 -7.18 -12.15
CA ALA A 125 5.91 -7.78 -10.92
C ALA A 125 4.91 -8.69 -10.19
N LEU A 126 3.60 -8.38 -10.28
CA LEU A 126 2.53 -9.17 -9.68
C LEU A 126 2.27 -10.51 -10.41
N LEU A 127 2.77 -10.69 -11.63
CA LEU A 127 2.70 -11.98 -12.33
C LEU A 127 3.59 -13.04 -11.67
N ASN A 128 4.66 -12.61 -11.00
CA ASN A 128 5.55 -13.51 -10.27
C ASN A 128 5.01 -13.76 -8.84
N LYS A 129 4.59 -15.01 -8.60
CA LYS A 129 4.00 -15.44 -7.32
C LYS A 129 4.96 -15.31 -6.13
N GLU A 130 6.24 -15.58 -6.33
CA GLU A 130 7.25 -15.52 -5.27
C GLU A 130 7.47 -14.09 -4.77
N THR A 131 7.44 -13.11 -5.69
CA THR A 131 7.63 -11.71 -5.36
C THR A 131 6.33 -10.97 -5.04
N LYS A 132 5.16 -11.61 -5.13
CA LYS A 132 3.84 -10.96 -5.02
C LYS A 132 3.67 -10.15 -3.72
N ASN A 133 3.96 -10.76 -2.56
CA ASN A 133 3.81 -10.10 -1.26
C ASN A 133 4.76 -8.89 -1.10
N TYR A 134 5.99 -9.03 -1.58
CA TYR A 134 6.96 -7.94 -1.58
C TYR A 134 6.53 -6.81 -2.53
N THR A 135 6.00 -7.18 -3.69
CA THR A 135 5.46 -6.26 -4.70
C THR A 135 4.30 -5.45 -4.14
N ARG A 136 3.32 -6.08 -3.48
CA ARG A 136 2.21 -5.39 -2.82
C ARG A 136 2.68 -4.42 -1.73
N THR A 137 3.71 -4.79 -0.97
CA THR A 137 4.30 -3.91 0.04
C THR A 137 4.87 -2.64 -0.61
N LEU A 138 5.65 -2.78 -1.69
CA LEU A 138 6.19 -1.63 -2.42
C LEU A 138 5.08 -0.82 -3.09
N GLN A 139 4.11 -1.48 -3.71
CA GLN A 139 2.97 -0.86 -4.36
C GLN A 139 2.19 0.03 -3.37
N LEU A 140 1.77 -0.53 -2.23
CA LEU A 140 1.06 0.23 -1.19
C LEU A 140 1.91 1.40 -0.67
N SER A 141 3.20 1.21 -0.40
CA SER A 141 4.10 2.31 0.00
C SER A 141 4.15 3.42 -1.05
N THR A 142 4.26 3.09 -2.33
CA THR A 142 4.30 4.07 -3.42
C THR A 142 3.02 4.88 -3.47
N PHE A 143 1.86 4.23 -3.44
CA PHE A 143 0.57 4.89 -3.59
C PHE A 143 0.10 5.64 -2.34
N LEU A 144 0.61 5.29 -1.16
CA LEU A 144 0.40 6.05 0.08
C LEU A 144 1.33 7.28 0.20
N SER A 145 2.51 7.26 -0.42
CA SER A 145 3.50 8.32 -0.27
C SER A 145 3.07 9.68 -0.86
N LYS A 146 2.08 9.69 -1.76
CA LYS A 146 1.62 10.89 -2.49
C LYS A 146 0.13 11.11 -2.31
N LYS A 147 -0.24 12.36 -2.01
CA LYS A 147 -1.62 12.78 -1.75
C LYS A 147 -2.29 13.44 -2.96
N THR A 148 -1.80 13.19 -4.17
CA THR A 148 -2.43 13.68 -5.41
C THR A 148 -3.60 12.75 -5.78
N ASP A 149 -4.71 13.31 -6.26
CA ASP A 149 -5.98 12.60 -6.50
C ASP A 149 -5.83 11.29 -7.29
N GLY A 150 -4.96 11.26 -8.31
CA GLY A 150 -4.71 10.06 -9.10
C GLY A 150 -4.10 8.89 -8.30
N TYR A 151 -3.21 9.19 -7.36
CA TYR A 151 -2.55 8.17 -6.53
C TYR A 151 -3.50 7.59 -5.49
N GLU A 152 -4.35 8.42 -4.88
CA GLU A 152 -5.31 7.94 -3.88
C GLU A 152 -6.40 7.08 -4.52
N LYS A 153 -6.93 7.49 -5.69
CA LYS A 153 -7.87 6.67 -6.45
C LYS A 153 -7.29 5.31 -6.81
N GLU A 154 -6.04 5.27 -7.27
CA GLU A 154 -5.37 4.00 -7.61
C GLU A 154 -5.09 3.15 -6.36
N LEU A 155 -4.72 3.77 -5.22
CA LEU A 155 -4.58 3.07 -3.95
C LEU A 155 -5.85 2.31 -3.57
N PHE A 156 -7.02 2.94 -3.68
CA PHE A 156 -8.28 2.27 -3.35
C PHE A 156 -8.58 1.09 -4.28
N LYS A 157 -8.24 1.19 -5.57
CA LYS A 157 -8.37 0.05 -6.50
C LYS A 157 -7.47 -1.11 -6.10
N ILE A 158 -6.22 -0.83 -5.76
CA ILE A 158 -5.25 -1.84 -5.32
C ILE A 158 -5.74 -2.53 -4.04
N VAL A 159 -6.22 -1.75 -3.07
CA VAL A 159 -6.70 -2.30 -1.80
C VAL A 159 -7.95 -3.15 -2.01
N ASN A 160 -8.87 -2.72 -2.88
CA ASN A 160 -10.03 -3.52 -3.26
C ASN A 160 -9.63 -4.86 -3.89
N GLU A 161 -8.72 -4.82 -4.87
CA GLU A 161 -8.18 -6.02 -5.50
C GLU A 161 -7.56 -6.96 -4.46
N MET A 162 -6.75 -6.44 -3.54
CA MET A 162 -6.16 -7.24 -2.46
C MET A 162 -7.22 -7.86 -1.55
N CYS A 163 -8.26 -7.13 -1.18
CA CYS A 163 -9.34 -7.65 -0.36
C CYS A 163 -10.19 -8.71 -1.07
N GLU A 164 -10.49 -8.54 -2.37
CA GLU A 164 -11.21 -9.52 -3.19
C GLU A 164 -10.46 -10.84 -3.31
N HIS A 165 -9.13 -10.77 -3.45
CA HIS A 165 -8.26 -11.95 -3.54
C HIS A 165 -7.74 -12.45 -2.19
N GLN A 166 -8.25 -11.92 -1.07
CA GLN A 166 -7.84 -12.29 0.29
C GLN A 166 -6.32 -12.17 0.51
N GLU A 167 -5.69 -11.21 -0.13
CA GLU A 167 -4.26 -10.94 0.01
C GLU A 167 -3.96 -10.27 1.35
N LYS A 168 -2.79 -10.58 1.91
CA LYS A 168 -2.36 -10.02 3.19
C LYS A 168 -2.07 -8.52 3.05
N ILE A 169 -2.79 -7.69 3.80
CA ILE A 169 -2.48 -6.28 4.01
C ILE A 169 -1.83 -6.12 5.38
N LEU A 170 -0.60 -5.58 5.44
CA LEU A 170 0.11 -5.40 6.71
C LEU A 170 -0.61 -4.36 7.60
N PRO A 171 -0.61 -4.53 8.94
CA PRO A 171 -1.33 -3.63 9.85
C PRO A 171 -1.00 -2.14 9.67
N ARG A 172 0.26 -1.81 9.38
CA ARG A 172 0.67 -0.42 9.10
C ARG A 172 -0.09 0.20 7.94
N TYR A 173 -0.33 -0.57 6.87
CA TYR A 173 -1.05 -0.07 5.69
C TYR A 173 -2.54 -0.03 5.94
N GLN A 174 -3.09 -1.03 6.66
CA GLN A 174 -4.48 -0.99 7.08
C GLN A 174 -4.78 0.31 7.85
N TYR A 175 -3.92 0.64 8.82
CA TYR A 175 -4.02 1.89 9.57
C TYR A 175 -3.98 3.14 8.68
N GLU A 176 -3.00 3.25 7.79
CA GLU A 176 -2.88 4.41 6.88
C GLU A 176 -4.08 4.56 5.94
N ILE A 177 -4.59 3.45 5.39
CA ILE A 177 -5.75 3.46 4.49
C ILE A 177 -7.03 3.84 5.27
N LEU A 178 -7.24 3.27 6.46
CA LEU A 178 -8.37 3.63 7.32
C LEU A 178 -8.32 5.11 7.72
N ASN A 179 -7.13 5.65 8.00
CA ASN A 179 -6.95 7.07 8.28
C ASN A 179 -7.37 7.99 7.13
N ILE A 180 -7.33 7.53 5.87
CA ILE A 180 -7.86 8.31 4.74
C ILE A 180 -9.37 8.50 4.92
N TYR A 181 -10.12 7.46 5.23
CA TYR A 181 -11.55 7.63 5.53
C TYR A 181 -11.78 8.43 6.81
N GLU A 182 -11.10 8.09 7.90
CA GLU A 182 -11.33 8.69 9.23
C GLU A 182 -11.07 10.21 9.28
N ARG A 183 -10.17 10.72 8.44
CA ARG A 183 -9.87 12.16 8.33
C ARG A 183 -10.93 12.92 7.53
N ASN A 184 -11.54 12.25 6.55
CA ASN A 184 -12.47 12.88 5.61
C ASN A 184 -13.95 12.62 5.94
N VAL A 185 -14.27 11.72 6.87
CA VAL A 185 -15.66 11.31 7.19
C VAL A 185 -16.62 12.46 7.53
N TYR A 186 -16.11 13.59 8.03
CA TYR A 186 -16.94 14.75 8.35
C TYR A 186 -16.91 15.87 7.30
N ASP A 187 -16.13 15.68 6.24
CA ASP A 187 -16.10 16.55 5.07
C ASP A 187 -16.94 15.87 3.98
N ASN A 188 -18.17 16.37 3.80
CA ASN A 188 -19.13 15.74 2.90
C ASN A 188 -18.66 15.76 1.45
N GLU A 189 -17.97 16.81 0.99
CA GLU A 189 -17.49 16.87 -0.39
C GLU A 189 -16.37 15.86 -0.58
N ARG A 190 -15.39 15.87 0.32
CA ARG A 190 -14.22 15.01 0.22
C ARG A 190 -14.54 13.53 0.41
N ILE A 191 -15.42 13.17 1.36
CA ILE A 191 -15.82 11.76 1.53
C ILE A 191 -16.60 11.25 0.33
N MET A 192 -17.41 12.09 -0.31
CA MET A 192 -18.14 11.71 -1.51
C MET A 192 -17.20 11.53 -2.70
N GLU A 193 -16.18 12.36 -2.82
CA GLU A 193 -15.13 12.18 -3.83
C GLU A 193 -14.42 10.83 -3.65
N ILE A 194 -14.01 10.50 -2.42
CA ILE A 194 -13.38 9.21 -2.10
C ILE A 194 -14.32 8.05 -2.45
N ILE A 195 -15.60 8.14 -2.07
CA ILE A 195 -16.61 7.10 -2.35
C ILE A 195 -16.83 6.92 -3.87
N ASN A 196 -16.55 7.94 -4.70
CA ASN A 196 -16.64 7.84 -6.15
C ASN A 196 -15.42 7.18 -6.80
N TYR A 197 -14.37 6.84 -6.05
CA TYR A 197 -13.21 6.13 -6.59
C TYR A 197 -13.51 4.67 -6.92
N LEU A 198 -14.44 4.05 -6.19
CA LEU A 198 -14.95 2.70 -6.41
C LEU A 198 -16.49 2.69 -6.35
N THR A 199 -17.11 1.52 -6.50
CA THR A 199 -18.53 1.38 -6.17
C THR A 199 -18.74 1.43 -4.64
N PRO A 200 -19.91 1.87 -4.14
CA PRO A 200 -20.19 1.83 -2.70
C PRO A 200 -20.05 0.42 -2.09
N LYS A 201 -20.40 -0.62 -2.86
CA LYS A 201 -20.23 -2.03 -2.46
C LYS A 201 -18.75 -2.40 -2.30
N ALA A 202 -17.89 -1.98 -3.23
CA ALA A 202 -16.46 -2.20 -3.15
C ALA A 202 -15.85 -1.47 -1.94
N HIS A 203 -16.22 -0.22 -1.69
CA HIS A 203 -15.81 0.49 -0.47
C HIS A 203 -16.26 -0.24 0.81
N PHE A 204 -17.46 -0.80 0.84
CA PHE A 204 -17.96 -1.54 2.00
C PHE A 204 -17.15 -2.82 2.26
N SER A 205 -16.84 -3.57 1.20
CA SER A 205 -15.98 -4.76 1.26
C SER A 205 -14.57 -4.40 1.74
N CYS A 206 -13.95 -3.36 1.16
CA CYS A 206 -12.65 -2.83 1.58
C CYS A 206 -12.66 -2.46 3.05
N LEU A 207 -13.61 -1.64 3.50
CA LEU A 207 -13.67 -1.18 4.88
C LEU A 207 -13.80 -2.37 5.83
N THR A 208 -14.62 -3.36 5.49
CA THR A 208 -14.79 -4.58 6.29
C THR A 208 -13.51 -5.42 6.35
N CYS A 209 -12.83 -5.60 5.22
CA CYS A 209 -11.54 -6.28 5.11
C CYS A 209 -10.42 -5.59 5.92
N LEU A 210 -10.43 -4.25 5.97
CA LEU A 210 -9.43 -3.46 6.69
C LEU A 210 -9.71 -3.33 8.19
N THR A 211 -10.98 -3.41 8.61
CA THR A 211 -11.35 -3.26 10.02
C THR A 211 -11.16 -4.55 10.81
N ASN A 212 -10.26 -4.52 11.80
CA ASN A 212 -10.20 -5.54 12.85
C ASN A 212 -10.82 -5.00 14.15
N ASP A 213 -12.07 -5.36 14.41
CA ASP A 213 -12.88 -4.81 15.51
C ASP A 213 -12.29 -5.08 16.91
N LYS A 214 -11.42 -6.10 17.06
CA LYS A 214 -10.86 -6.48 18.37
C LYS A 214 -9.76 -5.55 18.89
N GLN A 215 -9.19 -4.70 18.04
CA GLN A 215 -8.03 -3.87 18.38
C GLN A 215 -8.25 -2.36 18.16
N GLN A 216 -9.46 -1.95 17.75
CA GLN A 216 -9.75 -0.55 17.45
C GLN A 216 -10.23 0.24 18.67
N GLN A 217 -9.69 1.45 18.82
CA GLN A 217 -10.19 2.42 19.79
C GLN A 217 -11.65 2.80 19.47
N LYS A 218 -12.47 2.97 20.50
CA LYS A 218 -13.92 3.22 20.38
C LYS A 218 -14.26 4.32 19.37
N HIS A 219 -13.55 5.44 19.41
CA HIS A 219 -13.80 6.58 18.51
C HIS A 219 -13.53 6.25 17.03
N LYS A 220 -12.52 5.41 16.72
CA LYS A 220 -12.24 4.98 15.34
C LYS A 220 -13.33 4.03 14.84
N LYS A 221 -13.75 3.10 15.71
CA LYS A 221 -14.87 2.20 15.43
C LYS A 221 -16.12 2.99 15.06
N GLN A 222 -16.46 4.03 15.81
CA GLN A 222 -17.62 4.89 15.54
C GLN A 222 -17.53 5.59 14.16
N LYS A 223 -16.34 6.09 13.78
CA LYS A 223 -16.13 6.67 12.45
C LYS A 223 -16.32 5.63 11.33
N HIS A 224 -15.77 4.42 11.49
CA HIS A 224 -15.96 3.34 10.52
C HIS A 224 -17.43 2.96 10.37
N GLN A 225 -18.18 2.89 11.46
CA GLN A 225 -19.62 2.63 11.42
C GLN A 225 -20.38 3.76 10.71
N LEU A 226 -20.00 5.03 10.93
CA LEU A 226 -20.59 6.17 10.21
C LEU A 226 -20.35 6.04 8.69
N ILE A 227 -19.13 5.69 8.28
CA ILE A 227 -18.80 5.47 6.86
C ILE A 227 -19.62 4.30 6.28
N LYS A 228 -19.78 3.19 7.03
CA LYS A 228 -20.66 2.07 6.61
C LYS A 228 -22.10 2.53 6.38
N GLY A 229 -22.65 3.38 7.27
CA GLY A 229 -23.98 3.98 7.08
C GLY A 229 -24.08 4.82 5.81
N ILE A 230 -23.07 5.66 5.53
CA ILE A 230 -23.01 6.47 4.30
C ILE A 230 -23.00 5.57 3.05
N LEU A 231 -22.24 4.47 3.09
CA LEU A 231 -22.17 3.51 1.98
C LEU A 231 -23.51 2.81 1.75
N PHE A 232 -24.23 2.38 2.81
CA PHE A 232 -25.58 1.82 2.65
C PHE A 232 -26.55 2.83 2.04
N GLU A 233 -26.50 4.09 2.47
CA GLU A 233 -27.33 5.14 1.90
C GLU A 233 -27.06 5.31 0.39
N LYS A 234 -25.79 5.23 -0.02
CA LYS A 234 -25.38 5.28 -1.44
C LYS A 234 -25.75 4.05 -2.25
N MET A 235 -25.86 2.90 -1.60
CA MET A 235 -26.39 1.67 -2.21
C MET A 235 -27.92 1.70 -2.35
N GLY A 236 -28.61 2.73 -1.84
CA GLY A 236 -30.07 2.80 -1.82
C GLY A 236 -30.72 1.97 -0.71
N GLU A 237 -29.90 1.36 0.15
CA GLU A 237 -30.28 0.49 1.27
C GLU A 237 -30.66 1.34 2.49
N LEU A 238 -31.71 2.15 2.34
CA LEU A 238 -32.07 3.20 3.29
C LEU A 238 -32.37 2.68 4.69
N GLU A 239 -33.05 1.53 4.82
CA GLU A 239 -33.35 0.91 6.11
C GLU A 239 -32.07 0.47 6.83
N LYS A 240 -31.13 -0.16 6.11
CA LYS A 240 -29.83 -0.55 6.68
C LYS A 240 -29.05 0.69 7.11
N ALA A 241 -29.01 1.74 6.27
CA ALA A 241 -28.35 2.98 6.62
C ALA A 241 -28.94 3.62 7.90
N LEU A 242 -30.28 3.67 7.99
CA LEU A 242 -30.99 4.19 9.16
C LEU A 242 -30.65 3.41 10.43
N ASN A 243 -30.67 2.07 10.36
CA ASN A 243 -30.32 1.21 11.49
C ASN A 243 -28.88 1.47 11.99
N PHE A 244 -27.92 1.65 11.08
CA PHE A 244 -26.54 2.01 11.43
C PHE A 244 -26.48 3.37 12.16
N TYR A 245 -27.13 4.39 11.62
CA TYR A 245 -27.11 5.73 12.22
C TYR A 245 -27.81 5.77 13.58
N GLN A 246 -28.96 5.09 13.75
CA GLN A 246 -29.66 5.01 15.02
C GLN A 246 -28.86 4.24 16.08
N SER A 247 -28.20 3.14 15.69
CA SER A 247 -27.31 2.41 16.60
C SER A 247 -26.16 3.30 17.09
N LEU A 248 -25.55 4.07 16.17
CA LEU A 248 -24.50 5.02 16.51
C LEU A 248 -25.01 6.15 17.42
N GLN A 249 -26.20 6.69 17.13
CA GLN A 249 -26.82 7.74 17.94
C GLN A 249 -27.02 7.30 19.39
N LYS A 250 -27.48 6.06 19.61
CA LYS A 250 -27.64 5.47 20.95
C LYS A 250 -26.30 5.32 21.68
N GLU A 251 -25.24 4.92 20.96
CA GLU A 251 -23.90 4.71 21.56
C GLU A 251 -23.21 6.01 22.01
N ILE A 252 -23.52 7.13 21.35
CA ILE A 252 -22.86 8.42 21.59
C ILE A 252 -23.69 9.38 22.45
N TYR A 253 -24.91 9.04 22.87
CA TYR A 253 -25.71 9.93 23.71
C TYR A 253 -25.07 10.09 25.11
N PRO A 254 -25.03 11.30 25.72
CA PRO A 254 -25.57 12.60 25.27
C PRO A 254 -24.55 13.51 24.54
N HIS A 255 -23.52 12.97 23.87
CA HIS A 255 -22.45 13.77 23.28
C HIS A 255 -22.93 14.66 22.10
N THR A 256 -22.54 15.95 22.14
CA THR A 256 -22.97 17.01 21.19
C THR A 256 -21.93 17.38 20.11
N GLY A 257 -20.98 16.48 19.84
CA GLY A 257 -19.87 16.70 18.91
C GLY A 257 -20.23 16.62 17.42
N ARG A 258 -19.22 16.82 16.55
CA ARG A 258 -19.33 16.76 15.08
C ARG A 258 -19.94 15.45 14.59
N LEU A 259 -19.61 14.33 15.23
CA LEU A 259 -20.18 13.01 14.96
C LEU A 259 -21.70 12.99 15.16
N SER A 260 -22.18 13.46 16.32
CA SER A 260 -23.61 13.52 16.67
C SER A 260 -24.40 14.38 15.69
N LYS A 261 -23.89 15.58 15.37
CA LYS A 261 -24.49 16.46 14.35
C LYS A 261 -24.57 15.81 12.96
N THR A 262 -23.54 15.04 12.58
CA THR A 262 -23.50 14.35 11.28
C THR A 262 -24.53 13.23 11.23
N ILE A 263 -24.67 12.46 12.31
CA ILE A 263 -25.64 11.36 12.43
C ILE A 263 -27.08 11.88 12.37
N ILE A 264 -27.40 12.94 13.13
CA ILE A 264 -28.75 13.54 13.14
C ILE A 264 -29.15 13.97 11.72
N LYS A 265 -28.29 14.74 11.04
CA LYS A 265 -28.52 15.17 9.66
C LYS A 265 -28.69 14.00 8.68
N ALA A 266 -28.01 12.88 8.94
CA ALA A 266 -28.13 11.70 8.08
C ALA A 266 -29.46 10.97 8.29
N ILE A 267 -29.95 10.88 9.53
CA ILE A 267 -31.28 10.33 9.86
C ILE A 267 -32.39 11.18 9.23
N GLU A 268 -32.35 12.50 9.42
CA GLU A 268 -33.31 13.44 8.83
C GLU A 268 -33.39 13.27 7.30
N ARG A 269 -32.22 13.26 6.64
CA ARG A 269 -32.13 13.08 5.18
C ARG A 269 -32.72 11.75 4.71
N ILE A 270 -32.54 10.66 5.47
CA ILE A 270 -33.14 9.37 5.10
C ILE A 270 -34.67 9.42 5.24
N HIS A 271 -35.20 10.01 6.33
CA HIS A 271 -36.64 10.16 6.50
C HIS A 271 -37.26 10.97 5.36
N ASP A 272 -36.63 12.06 4.93
CA ASP A 272 -37.10 12.85 3.80
C ASP A 272 -37.10 12.05 2.48
N LYS A 273 -36.04 11.26 2.23
CA LYS A 273 -35.98 10.36 1.07
C LYS A 273 -37.06 9.28 1.09
N GLN A 274 -37.40 8.75 2.27
CA GLN A 274 -38.47 7.76 2.41
C GLN A 274 -39.85 8.37 2.19
N ARG A 275 -40.11 9.58 2.71
CA ARG A 275 -41.36 10.33 2.46
C ARG A 275 -41.53 10.64 0.98
N ASN A 276 -40.48 11.11 0.30
CA ASN A 276 -40.53 11.47 -1.12
C ASN A 276 -40.60 10.26 -2.07
N LYS A 277 -40.35 9.04 -1.58
CA LYS A 277 -40.55 7.78 -2.34
C LYS A 277 -42.00 7.28 -2.31
N LEU A 278 -42.89 7.91 -1.55
CA LEU A 278 -44.34 7.63 -1.52
C LEU A 278 -45.10 8.74 -2.27
N PRO A 279 -45.09 8.79 -3.61
CA PRO A 279 -46.05 9.62 -4.32
C PRO A 279 -47.43 8.93 -4.27
N GLY A 280 -48.33 9.45 -3.43
CA GLY A 280 -49.75 9.10 -3.41
C GLY A 280 -50.13 7.97 -2.43
N LEU A 281 -50.49 8.37 -1.21
CA LEU A 281 -51.68 7.85 -0.55
C LEU A 281 -52.74 8.94 -0.61
#